data_AF-A0A7K3T900-F1
#
_entry.id   AF-A0A7K3T900-F1
#
_cell.length_a   1.000
_cell.length_b   1.000
_cell.length_c   1.000
_cell.angle_alpha   90.00
_cell.angle_beta   90.00
_cell.angle_gamma   90.00
#
_symmetry.space_group_name_H-M   'P 1'
#
loop_
_entity.id
_entity.type
_entity.pdbx_description
1 polymer ?
#
loop_
_entity_poly.entity_id
_entity_poly.type
_entity_poly.pdbx_seq_one_letter_code
_entity_poly.pdbx_strand_id
1 'polypeptide(L)'
;MTAAPGETWRICERCGTLVNVPALRTDMGERVDRCHLTRTPAGLAEWLKHEYGYEIGRKQVTDWIRRGKLPSSKPVTDGYWEFSVREVLAMAMGSRND
;
A
#
# COMPACT_ATOMS: atom_id res chain seq x y z
N MET A 1 15.67 17.12 5.73
CA MET A 1 15.49 17.03 7.19
C MET A 1 14.16 16.37 7.51
N THR A 2 14.13 15.37 8.39
CA THR A 2 12.88 14.71 8.82
C THR A 2 12.07 15.63 9.71
N ALA A 3 10.74 15.61 9.53
CA ALA A 3 9.85 16.46 10.32
C ALA A 3 9.86 16.03 11.80
N ALA A 4 10.23 16.94 12.70
CA ALA A 4 10.02 16.82 14.14
C ALA A 4 8.52 16.57 14.45
N PRO A 5 8.21 15.71 15.43
CA PRO A 5 6.84 15.44 15.84
C PRO A 5 6.12 16.74 16.25
N GLY A 6 4.98 17.05 15.59
CA GLY A 6 4.14 18.21 15.92
C GLY A 6 4.23 19.41 14.96
N GLU A 7 5.21 19.47 14.06
CA GLU A 7 5.27 20.54 13.05
C GLU A 7 4.27 20.27 11.90
N THR A 8 3.27 21.15 11.78
CA THR A 8 2.17 21.02 10.80
C THR A 8 2.59 21.43 9.39
N TRP A 9 3.54 22.36 9.26
CA TRP A 9 3.95 22.94 7.99
C TRP A 9 5.43 22.65 7.70
N ARG A 10 5.75 22.29 6.46
CA ARG A 10 7.13 22.04 5.98
C ARG A 10 7.33 22.62 4.58
N ILE A 11 8.54 23.06 4.27
CA ILE A 11 8.90 23.47 2.92
C ILE A 11 9.42 22.23 2.17
N CYS A 12 8.88 21.96 0.98
CA CYS A 12 9.41 20.91 0.11
C CYS A 12 10.82 21.29 -0.36
N GLU A 13 11.81 20.49 0.01
CA GLU A 13 13.23 20.74 -0.32
C GLU A 13 13.50 20.70 -1.85
N ARG A 14 12.59 20.15 -2.65
CA ARG A 14 12.72 20.08 -4.12
C ARG A 14 12.17 21.32 -4.84
N CYS A 15 11.04 21.86 -4.39
CA CYS A 15 10.31 22.90 -5.13
C CYS A 15 9.96 24.15 -4.31
N GLY A 16 10.36 24.22 -3.04
CA GLY A 16 10.12 25.38 -2.17
C GLY A 16 8.67 25.57 -1.72
N THR A 17 7.76 24.65 -2.07
CA THR A 17 6.34 24.76 -1.73
C THR A 17 6.12 24.52 -0.24
N LEU A 18 5.30 25.37 0.39
CA LEU A 18 4.84 25.17 1.76
C LEU A 18 3.74 24.09 1.79
N VAL A 19 3.98 23.02 2.54
CA VAL A 19 3.15 21.82 2.60
C VAL A 19 2.63 21.63 4.03
N ASN A 20 1.31 21.47 4.17
CA ASN A 20 0.72 20.97 5.41
C ASN A 20 0.87 19.43 5.43
N VAL A 21 1.80 18.93 6.23
CA VAL A 21 2.16 17.50 6.22
C VAL A 21 1.01 16.61 6.70
N PRO A 22 0.30 16.94 7.81
CA PRO A 22 -0.91 16.20 8.19
C PRO A 22 -1.97 16.16 7.10
N ALA A 23 -2.33 17.31 6.50
CA ALA A 23 -3.36 17.36 5.46
C ALA A 23 -2.96 16.58 4.20
N LEU A 24 -1.67 16.68 3.80
CA LEU A 24 -1.15 15.91 2.66
C LEU A 24 -1.20 14.40 2.92
N ARG A 25 -0.90 13.95 4.15
CA ARG A 25 -1.02 12.53 4.52
C ARG A 25 -2.47 12.06 4.47
N THR A 26 -3.41 12.86 4.95
CA THR A 26 -4.85 12.54 4.87
C THR A 26 -5.32 12.45 3.43
N ASP A 27 -5.04 13.46 2.59
CA ASP A 27 -5.44 13.46 1.17
C ASP A 27 -4.84 12.26 0.41
N MET A 28 -3.56 11.97 0.65
CA MET A 28 -2.92 10.78 0.08
C MET A 28 -3.54 9.48 0.59
N GLY A 29 -3.87 9.40 1.89
CA GLY A 29 -4.58 8.26 2.46
C GLY A 29 -5.91 8.01 1.76
N GLU A 30 -6.75 9.04 1.66
CA GLU A 30 -8.05 8.96 0.97
C GLU A 30 -7.91 8.60 -0.51
N ARG A 31 -6.87 9.08 -1.18
CA ARG A 31 -6.58 8.73 -2.58
C ARG A 31 -6.17 7.26 -2.73
N VAL A 32 -5.26 6.78 -1.88
CA VAL A 32 -4.81 5.38 -1.90
C VAL A 32 -5.94 4.43 -1.51
N ASP A 33 -6.86 4.85 -0.64
CA ASP A 33 -8.05 4.07 -0.29
C ASP A 33 -8.96 3.77 -1.48
N ARG A 34 -8.95 4.63 -2.50
CA ARG A 34 -9.71 4.43 -3.74
C ARG A 34 -8.95 3.58 -4.77
N CYS A 35 -7.65 3.39 -4.59
CA CYS A 35 -6.83 2.66 -5.55
C CYS A 35 -7.00 1.14 -5.38
N HIS A 36 -7.39 0.49 -6.48
CA HIS A 36 -7.52 -0.95 -6.56
C HIS A 36 -6.63 -1.51 -7.68
N LEU A 37 -6.15 -2.73 -7.48
CA LEU A 37 -5.28 -3.42 -8.44
C LEU A 37 -5.83 -4.82 -8.74
N THR A 38 -6.21 -5.06 -10.00
CA THR A 38 -6.74 -6.36 -10.43
C THR A 38 -5.62 -7.26 -10.92
N ARG A 39 -5.26 -8.28 -10.14
CA ARG A 39 -4.20 -9.26 -10.48
C ARG A 39 -4.50 -10.64 -9.88
N THR A 40 -3.81 -11.67 -10.35
CA THR A 40 -3.74 -12.94 -9.61
C THR A 40 -2.87 -12.77 -8.35
N PRO A 41 -2.96 -13.66 -7.35
CA PRO A 41 -2.05 -13.63 -6.20
C PRO A 41 -0.56 -13.69 -6.57
N ALA A 42 -0.21 -14.36 -7.67
CA ALA A 42 1.15 -14.38 -8.20
C ALA A 42 1.53 -13.02 -8.80
N GLY A 43 0.65 -12.44 -9.62
CA GLY A 43 0.87 -11.12 -10.21
C GLY A 43 0.95 -10.00 -9.17
N LEU A 44 0.25 -10.13 -8.03
CA LEU A 44 0.39 -9.17 -6.93
C LEU A 44 1.77 -9.26 -6.27
N ALA A 45 2.27 -10.47 -6.03
CA ALA A 45 3.61 -10.69 -5.48
C ALA A 45 4.70 -10.09 -6.41
N GLU A 46 4.57 -10.30 -7.73
CA GLU A 46 5.48 -9.71 -8.71
C GLU A 46 5.40 -8.18 -8.71
N TRP A 47 4.20 -7.62 -8.68
CA TRP A 47 3.99 -6.18 -8.61
C TRP A 47 4.61 -5.56 -7.35
N LEU A 48 4.44 -6.19 -6.18
CA LEU A 48 5.05 -5.76 -4.93
C LEU A 48 6.58 -5.77 -4.97
N LYS A 49 7.17 -6.78 -5.61
CA LYS A 49 8.62 -6.86 -5.81
C LYS A 49 9.12 -5.78 -6.76
N HIS A 50 8.44 -5.58 -7.90
CA HIS A 50 8.88 -4.64 -8.93
C HIS A 50 8.74 -3.17 -8.48
N GLU A 51 7.57 -2.79 -7.95
CA GLU A 51 7.28 -1.39 -7.62
C GLU A 51 7.86 -0.94 -6.28
N TYR A 52 7.97 -1.85 -5.31
CA TYR A 52 8.31 -1.50 -3.92
C TYR A 52 9.46 -2.33 -3.33
N GLY A 53 9.96 -3.34 -4.04
CA GLY A 53 11.04 -4.21 -3.55
C GLY A 53 10.61 -5.17 -2.42
N TYR A 54 9.31 -5.40 -2.20
CA TYR A 54 8.85 -6.35 -1.19
C TYR A 54 8.94 -7.79 -1.69
N GLU A 55 9.71 -8.63 -1.01
CA GLU A 55 9.85 -10.06 -1.33
C GLU A 55 8.72 -10.90 -0.71
N ILE A 56 7.51 -10.73 -1.23
CA ILE A 56 6.33 -11.47 -0.81
C ILE A 56 6.04 -12.59 -1.81
N GLY A 57 5.85 -13.82 -1.33
CA GLY A 57 5.51 -14.95 -2.19
C GLY A 57 4.01 -15.07 -2.50
N ARG A 58 3.66 -15.69 -3.65
CA ARG A 58 2.27 -16.04 -4.01
C ARG A 58 1.50 -16.72 -2.87
N LYS A 59 2.16 -17.65 -2.15
CA LYS A 59 1.56 -18.40 -1.03
C LYS A 59 1.17 -17.46 0.10
N GLN A 60 2.01 -16.49 0.42
CA GLN A 60 1.75 -15.50 1.47
C GLN A 60 0.57 -14.60 1.10
N VAL A 61 0.49 -14.12 -0.15
CA VAL A 61 -0.69 -13.40 -0.65
C VAL A 61 -1.96 -14.25 -0.54
N THR A 62 -1.87 -15.53 -0.94
CA THR A 62 -2.98 -16.48 -0.83
C THR A 62 -3.42 -16.67 0.62
N ASP A 63 -2.48 -16.72 1.57
CA ASP A 63 -2.76 -16.84 2.98
C ASP A 63 -3.39 -15.57 3.56
N TRP A 64 -3.02 -14.37 3.09
CA TRP A 64 -3.68 -13.13 3.48
C TRP A 64 -5.15 -13.14 3.08
N ILE A 65 -5.44 -13.54 1.84
CA ILE A 65 -6.80 -13.69 1.33
C ILE A 65 -7.57 -14.71 2.18
N ARG A 66 -7.04 -15.92 2.34
CA ARG A 66 -7.71 -17.01 3.07
C ARG A 66 -7.99 -16.67 4.53
N ARG A 67 -7.13 -15.87 5.16
CA ARG A 67 -7.28 -15.43 6.55
C ARG A 67 -8.10 -14.14 6.69
N GLY A 68 -8.67 -13.61 5.60
CA GLY A 68 -9.48 -12.39 5.62
C GLY A 68 -8.70 -11.13 6.00
N LYS A 69 -7.37 -11.11 5.78
CA LYS A 69 -6.51 -9.95 6.13
C LYS A 69 -6.62 -8.79 5.14
N LEU A 70 -7.35 -8.98 4.05
CA LEU A 70 -7.59 -7.99 2.99
C LEU A 70 -9.11 -7.81 2.81
N PRO A 71 -9.82 -7.23 3.80
CA PRO A 71 -11.28 -7.23 3.84
C PRO A 71 -11.93 -6.42 2.71
N SER A 72 -11.22 -5.47 2.10
CA SER A 72 -11.72 -4.70 0.94
C SER A 72 -11.38 -5.36 -0.40
N SER A 73 -10.59 -6.43 -0.39
CA SER A 73 -10.19 -7.15 -1.60
C SER A 73 -11.19 -8.25 -1.93
N LYS A 74 -11.57 -8.37 -3.21
CA LYS A 74 -12.63 -9.30 -3.64
C LYS A 74 -12.21 -10.15 -4.84
N PRO A 75 -12.70 -11.40 -4.94
CA PRO A 75 -12.48 -12.21 -6.14
C PRO A 75 -13.19 -11.59 -7.34
N VAL A 76 -12.61 -11.75 -8.52
CA VAL A 76 -13.19 -11.32 -9.80
C VAL A 76 -13.58 -12.56 -10.63
N THR A 77 -12.69 -13.02 -11.52
CA THR A 77 -12.82 -14.25 -12.32
C THR A 77 -11.45 -14.88 -12.54
N ASP A 78 -11.39 -16.18 -12.85
CA ASP A 78 -10.16 -16.88 -13.27
C ASP A 78 -8.97 -16.73 -12.31
N GLY A 79 -9.25 -16.68 -11.02
CA GLY A 79 -8.24 -16.53 -9.97
C GLY A 79 -7.67 -15.11 -9.83
N TYR A 80 -8.26 -14.11 -10.52
CA TYR A 80 -7.99 -12.70 -10.30
C TYR A 80 -8.74 -12.16 -9.09
N TRP A 81 -8.10 -11.19 -8.46
CA TRP A 81 -8.60 -10.45 -7.32
C TRP A 81 -8.44 -8.97 -7.58
N GLU A 82 -9.46 -8.21 -7.21
CA GLU A 82 -9.36 -6.76 -7.08
C GLU A 82 -8.82 -6.48 -5.68
N PHE A 83 -7.55 -6.08 -5.59
CA PHE A 83 -6.86 -5.82 -4.33
C PHE A 83 -6.95 -4.35 -3.94
N SER A 84 -7.24 -4.08 -2.66
CA SER A 84 -7.02 -2.74 -2.09
C SER A 84 -5.52 -2.47 -1.96
N VAL A 85 -5.03 -1.42 -2.63
CA VAL A 85 -3.60 -1.06 -2.58
C VAL A 85 -3.17 -0.69 -1.16
N ARG A 86 -4.02 -0.01 -0.38
CA ARG A 86 -3.73 0.30 1.03
C ARG A 86 -3.48 -0.97 1.84
N GLU A 87 -4.43 -1.91 1.81
CA GLU A 87 -4.37 -3.12 2.63
C GLU A 87 -3.16 -3.97 2.27
N VAL A 88 -2.90 -4.12 0.97
CA VAL A 88 -1.75 -4.87 0.47
C VAL A 88 -0.43 -4.25 0.92
N LEU A 89 -0.27 -2.93 0.80
CA LEU A 89 0.96 -2.26 1.25
C LEU A 89 1.12 -2.33 2.77
N ALA A 90 0.03 -2.20 3.53
CA ALA A 90 0.04 -2.39 4.98
C ALA A 90 0.52 -3.80 5.36
N MET A 91 0.02 -4.82 4.66
CA MET A 91 0.43 -6.21 4.85
C MET A 91 1.91 -6.45 4.48
N ALA A 92 2.37 -5.88 3.36
CA ALA A 92 3.75 -6.00 2.91
C ALA A 92 4.74 -5.32 3.88
N MET A 93 4.40 -4.13 4.38
CA MET A 93 5.20 -3.43 5.39
C MET A 93 5.30 -4.24 6.70
N GLY A 94 4.19 -4.81 7.17
CA GLY A 94 4.17 -5.61 8.40
C GLY A 94 4.87 -6.97 8.27
N SER A 95 5.02 -7.49 7.05
CA SER A 95 5.67 -8.79 6.80
C SER A 95 7.19 -8.74 6.75
N ARG A 96 7.80 -7.56 6.88
CA ARG A 96 9.25 -7.34 6.80
C ARG A 96 9.99 -7.61 8.12
N ASN A 97 9.26 -8.06 9.14
CA ASN A 97 9.70 -8.12 10.54
C ASN A 97 9.67 -9.53 11.15
N ASP A 98 9.54 -10.59 10.33
CA ASP A 98 9.67 -12.00 10.74
C ASP A 98 10.86 -12.66 10.00
#